data_AF-E7FPI7-F1
#
_entry.id   AF-E7FPI7-F1
#
_cell.length_a   1.000
_cell.length_b   1.000
_cell.length_c   1.000
_cell.angle_alpha   90.00
_cell.angle_beta   90.00
_cell.angle_gamma   90.00
#
_symmetry.space_group_name_H-M   'P 1'
#
loop_
_entity.id
_entity.type
_entity.pdbx_description
1 polymer ?
#
loop_
_entity_poly.entity_id
_entity_poly.type
_entity_poly.pdbx_seq_one_letter_code
_entity_poly.pdbx_strand_id
1 'polypeptide(L)'
;MAQLNITLNQEEILQLLSKDHDQAFRELLRKSLNSILMAESTAQLKAEPYERSEERTDSRNGTRERDLKTWIGKITLTVPRHRNIPFKTLVFDNYSRSEAALIASMAEMVVSGVA
;
A
#
# COMPACT_ATOMS: atom_id res chain seq x y z
N MET A 1 8.71 -0.88 15.34
CA MET A 1 8.08 -1.78 14.34
C MET A 1 6.59 -1.51 14.38
N ALA A 2 5.93 -1.25 13.24
CA ALA A 2 4.47 -1.07 13.21
C ALA A 2 3.80 -2.45 13.25
N GLN A 3 2.96 -2.70 14.25
CA GLN A 3 2.11 -3.90 14.31
C GLN A 3 0.77 -3.56 13.68
N LEU A 4 0.33 -4.37 12.71
CA LEU A 4 -0.94 -4.18 12.00
C LEU A 4 -1.88 -5.32 12.34
N ASN A 5 -3.00 -4.98 12.97
CA ASN A 5 -4.08 -5.90 13.25
C ASN A 5 -5.07 -5.85 12.08
N ILE A 6 -5.03 -6.88 11.22
CA ILE A 6 -5.98 -7.02 10.12
C ILE A 6 -7.15 -7.86 10.63
N THR A 7 -8.33 -7.26 10.71
CA THR A 7 -9.57 -7.99 11.00
C THR A 7 -10.12 -8.55 9.70
N LEU A 8 -10.14 -9.87 9.57
CA LEU A 8 -10.72 -10.59 8.43
C LEU A 8 -12.05 -11.20 8.84
N ASN A 9 -13.06 -11.09 7.99
CA ASN A 9 -14.33 -11.77 8.22
C ASN A 9 -14.24 -13.26 7.83
N GLN A 10 -15.10 -14.11 8.40
CA GLN A 10 -15.13 -15.55 8.11
C GLN A 10 -15.33 -15.84 6.62
N GLU A 11 -16.14 -15.04 5.93
CA GLU A 11 -16.36 -15.13 4.48
C GLU A 11 -15.09 -14.82 3.67
N GLU A 12 -14.32 -13.80 4.08
CA GLU A 12 -13.05 -13.43 3.43
C GLU A 12 -12.00 -14.54 3.60
N ILE A 13 -11.98 -15.18 4.78
CA ILE A 13 -11.09 -16.32 5.08
C ILE A 13 -11.48 -17.53 4.21
N LEU A 14 -12.77 -17.83 4.09
CA LEU A 14 -13.25 -18.93 3.25
C LEU A 14 -12.95 -18.68 1.77
N GLN A 15 -13.07 -17.45 1.29
CA GLN A 15 -12.71 -17.09 -0.08
C GLN A 15 -11.19 -17.24 -0.33
N LEU A 16 -10.35 -16.81 0.61
CA LEU A 16 -8.90 -17.01 0.56
C LEU A 16 -8.49 -18.49 0.47
N LEU A 17 -9.22 -19.36 1.17
CA LEU A 17 -8.97 -20.80 1.19
C LEU A 17 -9.69 -21.57 0.06
N SER A 18 -10.51 -20.89 -0.74
CA SER A 18 -11.22 -21.45 -1.89
C SER A 18 -10.37 -21.41 -3.17
N LYS A 19 -10.88 -21.98 -4.28
CA LYS A 19 -10.12 -22.05 -5.54
C LYS A 19 -9.84 -20.66 -6.15
N ASP A 20 -10.73 -19.69 -5.96
CA ASP A 20 -10.62 -18.33 -6.51
C ASP A 20 -9.94 -17.36 -5.52
N HIS A 21 -8.71 -17.70 -5.14
CA HIS A 21 -7.92 -16.99 -4.12
C HIS A 21 -7.42 -15.60 -4.57
N ASP A 22 -7.25 -15.37 -5.87
CA ASP A 22 -6.65 -14.14 -6.41
C ASP A 22 -7.43 -12.87 -6.05
N GLN A 23 -8.77 -12.92 -6.15
CA GLN A 23 -9.61 -11.76 -5.85
C GLN A 23 -9.60 -11.42 -4.36
N ALA A 24 -9.76 -12.44 -3.51
CA ALA A 24 -9.73 -12.27 -2.06
C ALA A 24 -8.37 -11.74 -1.58
N PHE A 25 -7.28 -12.29 -2.13
CA PHE A 25 -5.93 -11.84 -1.80
C PHE A 25 -5.68 -10.40 -2.27
N ARG A 26 -6.17 -10.02 -3.46
CA ARG A 26 -6.06 -8.64 -3.97
C ARG A 26 -6.77 -7.64 -3.06
N GLU A 27 -7.94 -7.97 -2.52
CA GLU A 27 -8.65 -7.12 -1.56
C GLU A 27 -7.92 -7.03 -0.22
N LEU A 28 -7.40 -8.15 0.29
CA LEU A 28 -6.60 -8.17 1.52
C LEU A 28 -5.33 -7.32 1.37
N LEU A 29 -4.63 -7.46 0.25
CA LEU A 29 -3.42 -6.69 -0.04
C LEU A 29 -3.76 -5.19 -0.19
N ARG A 30 -4.90 -4.86 -0.81
CA ARG A 30 -5.38 -3.47 -0.86
C ARG A 30 -5.64 -2.90 0.53
N LYS A 31 -6.37 -3.63 1.39
CA LYS A 31 -6.70 -3.17 2.75
C LYS A 31 -5.45 -2.99 3.61
N SER A 32 -4.54 -3.96 3.56
CA SER A 32 -3.28 -3.92 4.31
C SER A 32 -2.34 -2.81 3.84
N LEU A 33 -2.17 -2.61 2.53
CA LEU A 33 -1.35 -1.50 2.03
C LEU A 33 -1.93 -0.15 2.41
N ASN A 34 -3.25 0.03 2.33
CA ASN A 34 -3.88 1.28 2.75
C ASN A 34 -3.72 1.54 4.26
N SER A 35 -3.79 0.51 5.11
CA SER A 35 -3.55 0.68 6.55
C SER A 35 -2.09 1.00 6.86
N ILE A 36 -1.12 0.38 6.14
CA ILE A 36 0.30 0.74 6.21
C ILE A 36 0.50 2.22 5.88
N LEU A 37 -0.07 2.70 4.76
CA LEU A 37 0.08 4.08 4.32
C LEU A 37 -0.49 5.07 5.37
N MET A 38 -1.60 4.72 6.01
CA MET A 38 -2.17 5.53 7.10
C MET A 38 -1.27 5.54 8.33
N ALA A 39 -0.71 4.39 8.73
CA ALA A 39 0.19 4.27 9.87
C ALA A 39 1.54 4.98 9.63
N GLU A 40 2.08 4.93 8.41
CA GLU A 40 3.28 5.69 8.05
C GLU A 40 3.01 7.20 8.08
N SER A 41 1.80 7.61 7.68
CA SER A 41 1.35 9.00 7.75
C SER A 41 1.19 9.48 9.19
N THR A 42 0.66 8.67 10.12
CA THR A 42 0.63 9.02 11.55
C THR A 42 2.03 9.11 12.14
N ALA A 43 2.91 8.17 11.81
CA ALA A 43 4.30 8.17 12.27
C ALA A 43 5.09 9.40 11.78
N GLN A 44 4.93 9.80 10.51
CA GLN A 44 5.61 10.99 9.95
C GLN A 44 5.09 12.30 10.55
N LEU A 45 3.78 12.37 10.80
CA LEU A 45 3.15 13.56 11.39
C LEU A 45 3.30 13.63 12.91
N LYS A 46 3.69 12.52 13.56
CA LYS A 46 3.73 12.33 15.01
C LYS A 46 2.41 12.69 15.70
N ALA A 47 1.30 12.49 14.99
CA ALA A 47 -0.03 12.85 15.46
C ALA A 47 -1.11 12.02 14.77
N GLU A 48 -2.06 11.56 15.56
CA GLU A 48 -3.28 10.92 15.08
C GLU A 48 -4.22 11.94 14.39
N PRO A 49 -5.24 11.47 13.64
CA PRO A 49 -6.27 12.34 13.10
C PRO A 49 -6.91 13.18 14.21
N TYR A 50 -6.95 14.50 14.00
CA TYR A 50 -7.55 15.48 14.91
C TYR A 50 -6.90 15.62 16.30
N GLU A 51 -5.89 14.83 16.62
CA GLU A 51 -5.14 14.96 17.87
C GLU A 51 -4.34 16.27 17.91
N ARG A 52 -4.29 16.96 19.04
CA ARG A 52 -3.42 18.13 19.24
C ARG A 52 -2.16 17.67 19.95
N SER A 53 -1.02 17.73 19.26
CA SER A 53 0.29 17.40 19.80
C SER A 53 1.24 18.56 19.51
N GLU A 54 2.09 18.90 20.49
CA GLU A 54 3.15 19.89 20.33
C GLU A 54 4.25 19.41 19.37
N GLU A 55 4.42 18.09 19.23
CA GLU A 55 5.40 17.48 18.31
C GLU A 55 4.91 17.38 16.86
N ARG A 56 3.69 17.85 16.56
CA ARG A 56 3.11 17.74 15.22
C ARG A 56 3.96 18.47 14.19
N THR A 57 4.46 17.73 13.20
CA THR A 57 5.30 18.31 12.14
C THR A 57 4.51 18.94 11.00
N ASP A 58 3.36 18.35 10.62
CA ASP A 58 2.54 18.82 9.49
C ASP A 58 1.06 18.38 9.64
N SER A 59 0.22 18.76 8.67
CA SER A 59 -1.20 18.43 8.62
C SER A 59 -1.55 17.59 7.39
N ARG A 60 -2.55 16.71 7.53
CA ARG A 60 -3.11 15.94 6.40
C ARG A 60 -3.97 16.86 5.53
N ASN A 61 -3.83 16.74 4.22
CA ASN A 61 -4.57 17.50 3.22
C ASN A 61 -5.28 16.56 2.23
N GLY A 62 -6.14 15.70 2.80
CA GLY A 62 -6.90 14.70 2.05
C GLY A 62 -6.08 13.50 1.59
N THR A 63 -6.61 12.80 0.59
CA THR A 63 -6.03 11.59 0.00
C THR A 63 -6.03 11.72 -1.53
N ARG A 64 -5.22 10.91 -2.20
CA ARG A 64 -5.25 10.73 -3.65
C ARG A 64 -5.33 9.25 -3.99
N GLU A 65 -6.08 8.92 -5.02
CA GLU A 65 -6.06 7.56 -5.55
C GLU A 65 -4.80 7.34 -6.40
N ARG A 66 -4.20 6.16 -6.26
CA ARG A 66 -3.05 5.72 -7.06
C ARG A 66 -3.21 4.26 -7.41
N ASP A 67 -3.01 3.95 -8.67
CA ASP A 67 -2.95 2.59 -9.15
C ASP A 67 -1.54 2.01 -9.02
N LEU A 68 -1.44 0.82 -8.45
CA LEU A 68 -0.23 -0.01 -8.39
C LEU A 68 -0.49 -1.30 -9.16
N LYS A 69 0.37 -1.62 -10.14
CA LYS A 69 0.33 -2.90 -10.84
C LYS A 69 1.14 -3.93 -10.06
N THR A 70 0.46 -4.96 -9.55
CA THR A 70 1.07 -6.12 -8.89
C THR A 70 0.85 -7.37 -9.75
N TRP A 71 1.47 -8.48 -9.37
CA TRP A 71 1.33 -9.76 -10.07
C TRP A 71 -0.12 -10.29 -10.07
N ILE A 72 -0.92 -9.93 -9.06
CA ILE A 72 -2.35 -10.28 -8.90
C ILE A 72 -3.27 -9.25 -9.59
N GLY A 73 -2.69 -8.32 -10.34
CA GLY A 73 -3.41 -7.30 -11.09
C GLY A 73 -3.31 -5.90 -10.48
N LYS A 74 -4.28 -5.06 -10.82
CA LYS A 74 -4.22 -3.61 -10.55
C LYS A 74 -4.86 -3.24 -9.21
N ILE A 75 -4.11 -2.68 -8.27
CA ILE A 75 -4.63 -2.29 -6.96
C ILE A 75 -4.76 -0.77 -6.86
N THR A 76 -5.94 -0.30 -6.48
CA THR A 76 -6.22 1.12 -6.20
C THR A 76 -5.95 1.44 -4.74
N LEU A 77 -4.91 2.22 -4.50
CA LEU A 77 -4.47 2.66 -3.17
C LEU A 77 -4.94 4.09 -2.88
N THR A 78 -5.30 4.36 -1.63
CA THR A 78 -5.69 5.69 -1.13
C THR A 78 -4.52 6.33 -0.39
N VAL A 79 -3.66 7.01 -1.14
CA VAL A 79 -2.41 7.57 -0.62
C VAL A 79 -2.69 8.88 0.15
N PRO A 80 -2.27 9.01 1.42
CA PRO A 80 -2.40 10.25 2.17
C PRO A 80 -1.62 11.40 1.53
N ARG A 81 -2.15 12.61 1.66
CA ARG A 81 -1.43 13.83 1.31
C ARG A 81 -1.14 14.65 2.56
N HIS A 82 0.05 15.19 2.62
CA HIS A 82 0.49 16.15 3.62
C HIS A 82 0.47 17.57 3.01
N ARG A 83 0.42 18.59 3.86
CA ARG A 83 0.19 19.97 3.41
C ARG A 83 1.47 20.64 2.94
N ASN A 84 2.56 20.52 3.70
CA ASN A 84 3.81 21.21 3.43
C ASN A 84 4.88 20.27 2.88
N ILE A 85 5.04 19.08 3.49
CA ILE A 85 6.09 18.12 3.11
C ILE A 85 5.45 16.99 2.30
N PRO A 86 6.02 16.53 1.18
CA PRO A 86 5.46 15.40 0.45
C PRO A 86 5.49 14.12 1.30
N PHE A 87 4.36 13.40 1.34
CA PHE A 87 4.28 12.07 1.96
C PHE A 87 5.23 11.10 1.25
N LYS A 88 6.07 10.43 2.02
CA LYS A 88 6.96 9.36 1.56
C LYS A 88 6.48 8.04 2.15
N THR A 89 6.67 6.94 1.45
CA THR A 89 6.30 5.60 1.94
C THR A 89 7.40 4.61 1.62
N LEU A 90 7.50 3.56 2.41
CA LEU A 90 8.39 2.42 2.11
C LEU A 90 7.74 1.41 1.16
N VAL A 91 6.42 1.50 0.94
CA VAL A 91 5.67 0.58 0.07
C VAL A 91 6.05 0.75 -1.40
N PHE A 92 6.31 1.98 -1.84
CA PHE A 92 6.66 2.29 -3.22
C PHE A 92 7.54 3.52 -3.33
N ASP A 93 8.42 3.53 -4.33
CA ASP A 93 9.18 4.73 -4.67
C ASP A 93 8.32 5.83 -5.32
N ASN A 94 8.90 7.03 -5.38
CA ASN A 94 8.31 8.13 -6.12
C ASN A 94 8.14 7.75 -7.60
N TYR A 95 6.93 7.96 -8.12
CA TYR A 95 6.52 7.68 -9.51
C TYR A 95 6.48 6.19 -9.94
N SER A 96 6.84 5.22 -9.09
CA SER A 96 6.76 3.79 -9.45
C SER A 96 5.31 3.33 -9.67
N ARG A 97 5.01 2.69 -10.80
CA ARG A 97 3.65 2.21 -11.11
C ARG A 97 3.48 0.71 -11.06
N SER A 98 4.60 0.01 -10.92
CA SER A 98 4.66 -1.44 -10.92
C SER A 98 5.48 -1.92 -9.73
N GLU A 99 5.11 -3.09 -9.23
CA GLU A 99 5.90 -3.83 -8.25
C GLU A 99 7.30 -4.18 -8.78
N ALA A 100 8.28 -4.26 -7.88
CA ALA A 100 9.65 -4.62 -8.22
C ALA A 100 9.75 -6.01 -8.89
N ALA A 101 8.87 -6.94 -8.53
CA ALA A 101 8.79 -8.28 -9.11
C ALA A 101 8.62 -8.25 -10.64
N LEU A 102 7.85 -7.29 -11.18
CA LEU A 102 7.68 -7.13 -12.62
C LEU A 102 8.99 -6.73 -13.30
N ILE A 103 9.75 -5.82 -12.69
CA ILE A 103 11.02 -5.34 -13.26
C ILE A 103 12.06 -6.47 -13.21
N ALA A 104 12.07 -7.23 -12.11
CA ALA A 104 12.94 -8.38 -11.95
C ALA A 104 12.66 -9.47 -12.99
N SER A 105 11.38 -9.82 -13.21
CA SER A 105 11.02 -10.82 -14.22
C SER A 105 11.35 -10.35 -15.64
N MET A 106 11.18 -9.07 -15.95
CA MET A 106 11.62 -8.51 -17.23
C MET A 106 13.13 -8.62 -17.42
N ALA A 107 13.92 -8.32 -16.39
CA ALA A 107 15.38 -8.50 -16.45
C ALA A 107 15.76 -9.98 -16.65
N GLU A 108 15.09 -10.89 -15.95
CA GLU A 108 15.31 -12.33 -16.07
C GLU A 108 14.97 -12.87 -17.46
N MET A 109 13.87 -12.40 -18.09
CA MET A 109 13.51 -12.78 -19.46
C MET A 109 14.58 -12.36 -20.46
N VAL A 110 15.15 -11.16 -20.32
CA VAL A 110 16.24 -10.67 -21.17
C VAL A 110 17.49 -11.54 -21.01
N VAL A 111 17.86 -11.87 -19.78
CA VAL A 111 19.01 -12.75 -19.50
C VAL A 111 18.79 -14.16 -20.06
N SER A 112 17.55 -14.65 -20.00
CA SER A 112 17.16 -15.97 -20.51
C SER A 112 17.00 -16.02 -22.03
N GLY A 113 17.11 -14.88 -22.72
CA GLY A 113 16.92 -14.79 -24.18
C GLY A 113 15.48 -14.98 -24.64
N VAL A 114 14.50 -14.78 -23.76
CA VAL A 114 13.06 -14.82 -24.10
C VAL A 114 12.65 -13.43 -24.58
N ALA A 115 12.27 -13.33 -25.85
CA ALA A 115 11.79 -12.11 -26.51
C ALA A 115 10.27 -12.04 -26.57
#